data_AF-A0A7S2B751-F1
#
_entry.id   AF-A0A7S2B751-F1
#
_cell.length_a   1.000
_cell.length_b   1.000
_cell.length_c   1.000
_cell.angle_alpha   90.00
_cell.angle_beta   90.00
_cell.angle_gamma   90.00
#
_symmetry.space_group_name_H-M   'P 1'
#
loop_
_entity.id
_entity.type
_entity.pdbx_description
1 polymer ?
#
loop_
_entity_poly.entity_id
_entity_poly.type
_entity_poly.pdbx_seq_one_letter_code
_entity_poly.pdbx_strand_id
1 'polypeptide(L)'
;DLQPRCIVGRASREANNALPSGNQIEIDVEAAERHHFCVRRVSNVFILQDLNTKAGTYLNNLRMHPQARAVLFPGARIYIGSPKDCNYITVDFVELGGLGISPELGTRRMTRIRRKSSPSVKRRKMEGLRQSKKVSPELF
;
A
#
# COMPACT_ATOMS: atom_id res chain seq x y z
N ASP A 1 21.92 -11.59 14.17
CA ASP A 1 20.71 -10.80 14.47
C ASP A 1 19.98 -10.46 13.16
N LEU A 2 19.20 -11.41 12.65
CA LEU A 2 18.55 -11.34 11.33
C LEU A 2 17.04 -11.26 11.53
N GLN A 3 16.56 -10.17 12.14
CA GLN A 3 15.13 -9.95 12.27
C GLN A 3 14.51 -9.87 10.86
N PRO A 4 13.36 -10.52 10.61
CA PRO A 4 12.74 -10.51 9.30
C PRO A 4 12.36 -9.08 8.91
N ARG A 5 13.02 -8.57 7.88
CA ARG A 5 12.69 -7.30 7.23
C ARG A 5 11.83 -7.62 6.02
N CYS A 6 10.59 -7.17 6.04
CA CYS A 6 9.73 -7.17 4.87
C CYS A 6 9.82 -5.79 4.21
N ILE A 7 10.58 -5.68 3.13
CA ILE A 7 10.63 -4.53 2.25
C ILE A 7 9.47 -4.63 1.28
N VAL A 8 8.74 -3.53 1.18
CA VAL A 8 7.59 -3.37 0.31
C VAL A 8 7.88 -2.27 -0.68
N GLY A 9 7.67 -2.53 -1.97
CA GLY A 9 8.01 -1.56 -3.01
C GLY A 9 7.50 -1.95 -4.39
N ARG A 10 7.81 -1.11 -5.37
CA ARG A 10 7.32 -1.30 -6.74
C ARG A 10 7.99 -2.50 -7.41
N ALA A 11 7.20 -3.28 -8.15
CA ALA A 11 7.73 -4.31 -9.04
C ALA A 11 8.66 -3.70 -10.09
N SER A 12 9.79 -4.35 -10.38
CA SER A 12 10.65 -3.92 -11.49
C SER A 12 9.90 -4.14 -12.81
N ARG A 13 9.71 -3.09 -13.62
CA ARG A 13 8.99 -3.19 -14.91
C ARG A 13 9.88 -3.60 -16.09
N GLU A 14 11.17 -3.81 -15.88
CA GLU A 14 12.10 -4.14 -16.96
C GLU A 14 12.04 -5.64 -17.27
N ALA A 15 11.58 -5.92 -18.48
CA ALA A 15 11.30 -7.22 -19.05
C ALA A 15 12.50 -8.18 -19.06
N ASN A 16 12.19 -9.47 -18.89
CA ASN A 16 12.97 -10.67 -19.24
C ASN A 16 14.40 -10.87 -18.67
N ASN A 17 15.05 -9.88 -18.07
CA ASN A 17 16.40 -10.02 -17.50
C ASN A 17 16.65 -9.20 -16.22
N ALA A 18 15.64 -8.55 -15.65
CA ALA A 18 15.83 -7.78 -14.43
C ALA A 18 16.05 -8.70 -13.21
N LEU A 19 17.11 -8.42 -12.44
CA LEU A 19 17.32 -9.01 -11.14
C LEU A 19 16.07 -8.80 -10.26
N PRO A 20 15.70 -9.78 -9.40
CA PRO A 20 14.57 -9.63 -8.50
C PRO A 20 14.70 -8.33 -7.71
N SER A 21 13.59 -7.62 -7.52
CA SER A 21 13.58 -6.29 -6.90
C SER A 21 14.19 -6.27 -5.49
N GLY A 22 14.37 -7.43 -4.85
CA GLY A 22 14.81 -7.57 -3.47
C GLY A 22 13.68 -7.29 -2.46
N ASN A 23 12.49 -6.91 -2.94
CA ASN A 23 11.31 -6.72 -2.11
C ASN A 23 10.71 -8.07 -1.76
N GLN A 24 10.36 -8.26 -0.48
CA GLN A 24 9.57 -9.43 -0.07
C GLN A 24 8.13 -9.31 -0.55
N ILE A 25 7.65 -8.07 -0.73
CA ILE A 25 6.32 -7.78 -1.27
C ILE A 25 6.45 -6.71 -2.32
N GLU A 26 6.18 -7.10 -3.56
CA GLU A 26 6.05 -6.14 -4.65
C GLU A 26 4.65 -5.53 -4.65
N ILE A 27 4.49 -4.37 -5.28
CA ILE A 27 3.20 -3.73 -5.56
C ILE A 27 3.33 -3.03 -6.90
N ASP A 28 2.33 -3.15 -7.79
CA ASP A 28 2.32 -2.41 -9.05
C ASP A 28 1.38 -1.21 -8.92
N VAL A 29 1.84 -0.17 -8.22
CA VAL A 29 1.16 1.13 -8.15
C VAL A 29 2.17 2.22 -8.51
N GLU A 30 1.74 3.20 -9.28
CA GLU A 30 2.64 4.24 -9.81
C GLU A 30 3.30 5.08 -8.72
N ALA A 31 2.54 5.38 -7.66
CA ALA A 31 3.02 6.11 -6.48
C ALA A 31 4.04 5.31 -5.65
N ALA A 32 4.18 3.99 -5.88
CA ALA A 32 5.21 3.20 -5.20
C ALA A 32 6.57 3.43 -5.86
N GLU A 33 7.53 3.80 -5.03
CA GLU A 33 8.96 3.68 -5.32
C GLU A 33 9.48 2.24 -5.21
N ARG A 34 10.67 1.99 -5.77
CA ARG A 34 11.33 0.66 -5.81
C ARG A 34 11.42 0.01 -4.43
N HIS A 35 11.76 0.78 -3.40
CA HIS A 35 11.71 0.37 -2.01
C HIS A 35 10.94 1.44 -1.23
N HIS A 36 9.67 1.20 -0.94
CA HIS A 36 8.77 2.23 -0.42
C HIS A 36 8.85 2.32 1.10
N PHE A 37 8.55 1.21 1.76
CA PHE A 37 8.62 1.12 3.21
C PHE A 37 9.15 -0.25 3.62
N CYS A 38 9.56 -0.37 4.87
CA CYS A 38 9.83 -1.66 5.46
C CYS A 38 9.01 -1.89 6.72
N VAL A 39 8.65 -3.15 6.93
CA VAL A 39 8.10 -3.65 8.18
C VAL A 39 9.13 -4.57 8.79
N ARG A 40 9.52 -4.30 10.04
CA ARG A 40 10.41 -5.16 10.81
C ARG A 40 9.71 -5.60 12.09
N ARG A 41 9.97 -6.83 12.53
CA ARG A 41 9.63 -7.25 13.88
C ARG A 41 10.73 -6.80 14.83
N VAL A 42 10.35 -6.19 15.94
CA VAL A 42 11.23 -5.83 17.06
C VAL A 42 10.57 -6.37 18.32
N SER A 43 11.17 -7.40 18.92
CA SER A 43 10.55 -8.15 20.02
C SER A 43 9.16 -8.69 19.64
N ASN A 44 8.10 -8.18 20.28
CA ASN A 44 6.70 -8.59 20.04
C ASN A 44 5.89 -7.58 19.23
N VAL A 45 6.52 -6.51 18.74
CA VAL A 45 5.87 -5.47 17.94
C VAL A 45 6.38 -5.45 16.51
N PHE A 46 5.53 -4.99 15.59
CA PHE A 46 5.91 -4.71 14.21
C PHE A 46 6.09 -3.20 14.06
N ILE A 47 7.20 -2.81 13.46
CA ILE A 47 7.56 -1.41 13.21
C ILE A 47 7.53 -1.18 11.70
N LEU A 48 6.67 -0.25 11.29
CA LEU A 48 6.66 0.34 9.95
C LEU A 48 7.67 1.48 9.89
N GLN A 49 8.43 1.55 8.80
CA GLN A 49 9.32 2.66 8.50
C GLN A 49 9.22 3.04 7.02
N ASP A 50 8.90 4.30 6.73
CA ASP A 50 9.02 4.88 5.40
C ASP A 50 10.50 4.98 4.99
N LEU A 51 10.85 4.65 3.74
CA LEU A 51 12.24 4.67 3.26
C LEU A 51 12.62 5.98 2.57
N ASN A 52 12.07 7.10 3.06
CA ASN A 52 12.23 8.46 2.52
C ASN A 52 11.59 8.62 1.14
N THR A 53 10.34 8.19 1.02
CA THR A 53 9.63 8.23 -0.26
C THR A 53 9.02 9.60 -0.53
N LYS A 54 9.03 10.03 -1.79
CA LYS A 54 8.47 11.29 -2.29
C LYS A 54 6.95 11.32 -2.13
N ALA A 55 6.29 10.25 -2.55
CA ALA A 55 4.84 10.12 -2.45
C ALA A 55 4.41 9.98 -0.97
N GLY A 56 5.28 9.39 -0.14
CA GLY A 56 5.07 9.22 1.29
C GLY A 56 4.27 7.98 1.64
N THR A 57 4.49 7.51 2.86
CA THR A 57 3.72 6.43 3.49
C THR A 57 2.69 7.01 4.46
N TYR A 58 1.49 6.44 4.48
CA TYR A 58 0.43 6.83 5.41
C TYR A 58 0.00 5.64 6.25
N LEU A 59 -0.17 5.87 7.55
CA LEU A 59 -0.67 4.90 8.50
C LEU A 59 -2.05 5.37 8.99
N ASN A 60 -3.09 4.56 8.78
CA ASN A 60 -4.46 4.88 9.19
C ASN A 60 -4.92 6.29 8.76
N ASN A 61 -4.68 6.62 7.48
CA ASN A 61 -4.98 7.91 6.83
C ASN A 61 -4.10 9.10 7.25
N LEU A 62 -3.14 8.91 8.15
CA LEU A 62 -2.20 9.96 8.57
C LEU A 62 -0.86 9.80 7.87
N ARG A 63 -0.33 10.88 7.29
CA ARG A 63 0.98 10.87 6.63
C ARG A 63 2.07 10.69 7.69
N MET A 64 2.96 9.73 7.48
CA MET A 64 4.15 9.61 8.30
C MET A 64 5.18 10.67 7.91
N HIS A 65 5.94 11.16 8.88
CA HIS A 65 7.15 11.91 8.54
C HIS A 65 8.14 10.99 7.79
N PRO A 66 8.91 11.52 6.83
CA PRO A 66 9.93 10.73 6.14
C PRO A 66 10.87 10.05 7.13
N GLN A 67 11.19 8.77 6.88
CA GLN A 67 12.04 7.92 7.74
C GLN A 67 11.51 7.64 9.16
N ALA A 68 10.35 8.19 9.53
CA ALA A 68 9.75 7.94 10.83
C ALA A 68 9.37 6.48 11.01
N ARG A 69 9.36 6.04 12.26
CA ARG A 69 8.99 4.68 12.67
C ARG A 69 7.64 4.74 13.38
N ALA A 70 6.76 3.81 13.04
CA ALA A 70 5.46 3.68 13.69
C ALA A 70 5.21 2.23 14.08
N VAL A 71 4.59 2.02 15.24
CA VAL A 71 4.13 0.69 15.67
C VAL A 71 2.89 0.32 14.87
N LEU A 72 2.87 -0.90 14.35
CA LEU A 72 1.72 -1.48 13.66
C LEU A 72 0.86 -2.28 14.62
N PHE A 73 -0.44 -1.99 14.60
CA PHE A 73 -1.47 -2.72 15.33
C PHE A 73 -2.29 -3.59 14.36
N PRO A 74 -2.90 -4.70 14.83
CA PRO A 74 -3.75 -5.52 13.98
C PRO A 74 -4.84 -4.67 13.32
N GLY A 75 -5.06 -4.87 12.02
CA GLY A 75 -6.05 -4.12 11.25
C GLY A 75 -5.58 -2.74 10.78
N ALA A 76 -4.34 -2.35 11.09
CA ALA A 76 -3.74 -1.13 10.57
C ALA A 76 -3.73 -1.12 9.02
N ARG A 77 -3.98 0.06 8.46
CA ARG A 77 -3.97 0.29 7.01
C ARG A 77 -2.77 1.15 6.64
N ILE A 78 -1.97 0.65 5.71
CA ILE A 78 -0.80 1.34 5.18
C ILE A 78 -1.11 1.76 3.75
N TYR A 79 -1.14 3.06 3.49
CA TYR A 79 -1.37 3.60 2.14
C TYR A 79 -0.06 4.11 1.54
N ILE A 80 0.02 4.01 0.22
CA ILE A 80 1.16 4.44 -0.58
C ILE A 80 0.74 5.66 -1.38
N GLY A 81 1.45 6.78 -1.19
CA GLY A 81 1.20 8.06 -1.87
C GLY A 81 0.03 8.87 -1.33
N SER A 82 -1.17 8.30 -1.27
CA SER A 82 -2.36 9.00 -0.74
C SER A 82 -3.47 8.03 -0.31
N PRO A 83 -4.14 8.29 0.82
CA PRO A 83 -5.35 7.55 1.19
C PRO A 83 -6.49 7.68 0.16
N LYS A 84 -6.50 8.76 -0.63
CA LYS A 84 -7.52 9.01 -1.67
C LYS A 84 -7.38 8.09 -2.88
N ASP A 85 -6.17 7.62 -3.16
CA ASP A 85 -5.91 6.73 -4.29
C ASP A 85 -6.33 5.28 -3.98
N CYS A 86 -6.74 5.04 -2.72
CA CYS A 86 -7.22 3.75 -2.24
C CYS A 86 -6.26 2.58 -2.52
N ASN A 87 -4.97 2.87 -2.67
CA ASN A 87 -3.91 1.88 -2.80
C ASN A 87 -3.35 1.60 -1.41
N TYR A 88 -3.83 0.53 -0.78
CA TYR A 88 -3.40 0.18 0.56
C TYR A 88 -3.13 -1.31 0.74
N ILE A 89 -2.31 -1.54 1.76
CA ILE A 89 -2.06 -2.82 2.37
C ILE A 89 -2.73 -2.84 3.73
N THR A 90 -3.44 -3.92 4.03
CA THR A 90 -3.80 -4.25 5.41
C THR A 90 -2.76 -5.16 6.02
N VAL A 91 -2.45 -4.92 7.29
CA VAL A 91 -1.60 -5.81 8.09
C VAL A 91 -2.49 -6.57 9.05
N ASP A 92 -2.67 -7.86 8.77
CA ASP A 92 -3.35 -8.78 9.66
C ASP A 92 -2.29 -9.58 10.44
N PHE A 93 -2.39 -9.56 11.76
CA PHE A 93 -1.60 -10.42 12.62
C PHE A 93 -2.41 -11.68 12.94
N VAL A 94 -1.77 -12.84 12.83
CA VAL A 94 -2.30 -14.07 13.42
C VAL A 94 -1.53 -14.29 14.71
N GLU A 95 -2.27 -14.38 15.81
CA GLU A 95 -1.74 -14.92 17.05
C GLU A 95 -1.45 -16.40 16.81
N LEU A 96 -0.18 -16.77 16.84
CA LEU A 96 0.19 -18.18 16.91
C LEU A 96 -0.08 -18.60 18.35
N GLY A 97 -1.29 -19.09 18.58
CA GLY A 97 -1.73 -19.58 19.89
C GLY A 97 -0.72 -20.58 20.43
N GLY A 98 0.00 -20.16 21.46
CA GLY A 98 0.87 -20.99 22.27
C GLY A 98 0.46 -20.78 23.73
N LEU A 99 -0.33 -21.72 24.24
CA LEU A 99 -0.48 -22.06 25.66
C LEU A 99 -0.21 -20.94 26.67
N GLY A 100 -1.23 -20.12 26.98
CA GLY A 100 -1.35 -19.47 28.29
C GLY A 100 -0.32 -18.40 28.69
N ILE A 101 0.50 -17.90 27.76
CA ILE A 101 1.39 -16.76 28.05
C ILE A 101 0.61 -15.47 27.78
N SER A 102 0.61 -14.55 28.75
CA SER A 102 -0.06 -13.24 28.72
C SER A 102 -0.09 -12.59 27.31
N PRO A 103 -1.20 -11.96 26.87
CA PRO A 103 -1.33 -11.33 25.54
C PRO A 103 -0.25 -10.29 25.22
N GLU A 104 0.52 -9.85 26.22
CA GLU A 104 1.67 -8.95 26.09
C GLU A 104 2.94 -9.65 25.55
N LEU A 105 3.02 -10.98 25.63
CA LEU A 105 4.19 -11.80 25.29
C LEU A 105 3.98 -12.76 24.09
N GLY A 106 2.78 -12.78 23.51
CA GLY A 106 2.44 -13.63 22.38
C GLY A 106 3.31 -13.34 21.14
N THR A 107 3.88 -14.39 20.55
CA THR A 107 4.64 -14.28 19.29
C THR A 107 3.68 -13.98 18.14
N ARG A 108 3.54 -12.70 17.78
CA ARG A 108 2.71 -12.27 16.65
C ARG A 108 3.43 -12.52 15.33
N ARG A 109 2.78 -13.21 14.38
CA ARG A 109 3.27 -13.36 13.01
C ARG A 109 2.43 -12.49 12.08
N MET A 110 3.09 -11.64 11.29
CA MET A 110 2.45 -10.98 10.15
C MET A 110 2.21 -12.07 9.09
N THR A 111 0.95 -12.43 8.88
CA THR A 111 0.59 -13.59 8.05
C THR A 111 0.02 -13.19 6.70
N ARG A 112 -0.53 -11.97 6.58
CA ARG A 112 -1.17 -11.56 5.34
C ARG A 112 -1.06 -10.07 5.09
N ILE A 113 -0.57 -9.75 3.91
CA ILE A 113 -0.68 -8.43 3.31
C ILE A 113 -1.69 -8.57 2.16
N ARG A 114 -2.87 -7.99 2.34
CA ARG A 114 -3.91 -7.95 1.30
C ARG A 114 -3.83 -6.61 0.60
N ARG A 115 -3.64 -6.66 -0.72
CA ARG A 115 -3.84 -5.48 -1.57
C ARG A 115 -5.33 -5.30 -1.77
N LYS A 116 -5.85 -4.11 -1.49
CA LYS A 116 -7.15 -3.68 -1.98
C LYS A 116 -6.92 -2.43 -2.78
N SER A 117 -7.08 -2.51 -4.09
CA SER A 117 -7.37 -1.34 -4.92
C SER A 117 -8.88 -1.12 -4.82
N SER A 118 -9.31 0.11 -4.51
CA SER A 118 -10.73 0.41 -4.72
C SER A 118 -11.04 0.43 -6.22
N PRO A 119 -12.20 -0.08 -6.65
CA PRO A 119 -12.65 0.05 -8.03
C PRO A 119 -13.13 1.49 -8.28
N SER A 120 -12.21 2.42 -8.52
CA SER A 120 -12.51 3.81 -8.91
C SER A 120 -11.43 4.21 -9.92
N VAL A 121 -11.65 4.45 -11.22
CA VAL A 121 -12.63 5.30 -11.87
C VAL A 121 -12.81 4.82 -13.33
N LYS A 122 -13.86 4.05 -13.65
CA LYS A 122 -14.29 3.80 -15.05
C LYS A 122 -15.45 4.73 -15.49
N ARG A 123 -15.74 5.79 -14.74
CA ARG A 123 -16.82 6.74 -15.04
C ARG A 123 -16.26 8.16 -15.15
N ARG A 124 -15.84 8.55 -16.35
CA ARG A 124 -15.85 9.93 -16.92
C ARG A 124 -15.10 9.95 -18.26
N LYS A 125 -15.62 9.24 -19.27
CA LYS A 125 -15.26 9.48 -20.68
C LYS A 125 -16.36 9.01 -21.65
N MET A 126 -17.63 9.22 -21.30
CA MET A 126 -18.80 8.91 -22.13
C MET A 126 -19.86 10.03 -22.11
N GLU A 127 -19.47 11.26 -21.75
CA GLU A 127 -20.27 12.48 -21.97
C GLU A 127 -19.45 13.45 -22.82
N GLY A 128 -19.38 13.16 -24.11
CA GLY A 128 -18.72 14.03 -25.09
C GLY A 128 -19.14 13.75 -26.53
N LEU A 129 -20.22 12.99 -26.74
CA LEU A 129 -20.68 12.59 -28.08
C LEU A 129 -22.19 12.77 -28.25
N ARG A 130 -22.76 13.86 -27.72
CA ARG A 130 -24.12 14.30 -28.07
C ARG A 130 -24.25 15.80 -27.91
N GLN A 131 -23.77 16.58 -28.89
CA GLN A 131 -24.30 17.91 -29.22
C GLN A 131 -23.59 18.44 -30.46
N SER A 132 -24.16 18.16 -31.64
CA SER A 132 -24.03 18.95 -32.87
C SER A 132 -24.94 18.36 -33.95
N LYS A 133 -26.26 18.45 -33.73
CA LYS A 133 -27.27 18.54 -34.79
C LYS A 133 -28.29 19.57 -34.33
N LYS A 134 -27.94 20.85 -34.43
CA LYS A 134 -28.95 21.91 -34.49
C LYS A 134 -29.29 22.11 -35.96
N VAL A 135 -30.56 21.83 -36.23
CA VAL A 135 -31.30 22.10 -37.45
C VAL A 135 -31.28 23.62 -37.68
N SER A 136 -30.94 24.05 -38.89
CA SER A 136 -31.20 25.42 -39.35
C SER A 136 -32.66 25.50 -39.78
N PRO A 137 -33.49 26.42 -39.24
CA PRO A 137 -34.77 26.75 -39.82
C PRO A 137 -34.57 27.74 -40.97
N GLU A 138 -35.44 27.61 -41.97
CA GLU A 138 -35.55 28.42 -43.17
C GLU A 138 -35.56 29.93 -42.91
N LEU A 139 -35.00 30.70 -43.85
CA LEU A 139 -35.36 32.09 -44.08
C LEU A 139 -35.53 32.29 -45.59
N PHE A 140 -36.79 32.55 -45.96
CA PHE A 140 -37.35 33.30 -47.10
C PHE A 140 -36.49 33.52 -48.35
#